data_AF-B5HHW3-F1
#
_entry.id   AF-B5HHW3-F1
#
_cell.length_a   1.000
_cell.length_b   1.000
_cell.length_c   1.000
_cell.angle_alpha   90.00
_cell.angle_beta   90.00
_cell.angle_gamma   90.00
#
_symmetry.space_group_name_H-M   'P 1'
#
loop_
_entity.id
_entity.type
_entity.pdbx_description
1 polymer ?
#
loop_
_entity_poly.entity_id
_entity_poly.type
_entity_poly.pdbx_seq_one_letter_code
_entity_poly.pdbx_strand_id
1 'polypeptide(L)'
;MFDVAQVIEQAQAGGWDVCLGLTPVAARWLEPSLDGLAVLTGHPVRFAYDRPGEPEIWPAADAVLFAPMTFNSLNACALGLTSSFVVGAAAEAIGKGVPTVAVPCVNAAYARHPQFERSVETLRSAGVSVLYGYEENGLASHEPVQGQGHGYGHAPGQGQGQERPGAYPWAAALDVVGAQVAAGRS
;
A
#
# COMPACT_ATOMS: atom_id res chain seq x y z
N MET A 1 -8.90 -6.31 12.89
CA MET A 1 -7.43 -6.23 12.94
C MET A 1 -6.96 -6.62 11.56
N PHE A 2 -6.13 -5.81 10.90
CA PHE A 2 -5.70 -6.07 9.52
C PHE A 2 -5.13 -7.48 9.42
N ASP A 3 -5.63 -8.29 8.48
CA ASP A 3 -5.11 -9.63 8.30
C ASP A 3 -3.83 -9.59 7.44
N VAL A 4 -2.80 -8.93 8.00
CA VAL A 4 -1.49 -8.78 7.37
C VAL A 4 -0.85 -10.15 7.14
N ALA A 5 -1.07 -11.09 8.07
CA ALA A 5 -0.61 -12.47 7.92
C ALA A 5 -1.28 -13.15 6.71
N GLN A 6 -2.60 -13.06 6.58
CA GLN A 6 -3.32 -13.66 5.45
C GLN A 6 -2.84 -13.15 4.10
N VAL A 7 -2.60 -11.82 3.94
CA VAL A 7 -2.09 -11.32 2.65
C VAL A 7 -0.65 -11.80 2.38
N ILE A 8 0.20 -11.89 3.41
CA ILE A 8 1.56 -12.45 3.26
C ILE A 8 1.47 -13.90 2.79
N GLU A 9 0.64 -14.72 3.42
CA GLU A 9 0.43 -16.11 3.05
C GLU A 9 -0.14 -16.24 1.63
N GLN A 10 -1.07 -15.38 1.23
CA GLN A 10 -1.60 -15.34 -0.14
C GLN A 10 -0.53 -14.99 -1.16
N ALA A 11 0.32 -14.00 -0.89
CA ALA A 11 1.44 -13.65 -1.75
C ALA A 11 2.45 -14.81 -1.86
N GLN A 12 2.80 -15.44 -0.74
CA GLN A 12 3.70 -16.60 -0.70
C GLN A 12 3.11 -17.80 -1.45
N ALA A 13 1.80 -18.05 -1.35
CA ALA A 13 1.11 -19.07 -2.14
C ALA A 13 1.18 -18.78 -3.65
N GLY A 14 1.25 -17.49 -4.03
CA GLY A 14 1.54 -17.03 -5.39
C GLY A 14 3.01 -17.10 -5.80
N GLY A 15 3.91 -17.59 -4.93
CA GLY A 15 5.34 -17.75 -5.19
C GLY A 15 6.20 -16.51 -4.88
N TRP A 16 5.65 -15.50 -4.22
CA TRP A 16 6.40 -14.31 -3.82
C TRP A 16 7.25 -14.56 -2.56
N ASP A 17 8.50 -14.10 -2.60
CA ASP A 17 9.28 -13.86 -1.40
C ASP A 17 8.95 -12.47 -0.84
N VAL A 18 8.50 -12.39 0.42
CA VAL A 18 7.84 -11.18 0.95
C VAL A 18 8.71 -10.48 1.98
N CYS A 19 9.08 -9.23 1.70
CA CYS A 19 9.71 -8.33 2.68
C CYS A 19 8.69 -7.32 3.23
N LEU A 20 8.39 -7.37 4.53
CA LEU A 20 7.34 -6.55 5.14
C LEU A 20 7.86 -5.21 5.68
N GLY A 21 7.42 -4.12 5.06
CA GLY A 21 7.60 -2.77 5.55
C GLY A 21 6.37 -2.23 6.27
N LEU A 22 6.57 -1.55 7.41
CA LEU A 22 5.50 -0.88 8.14
C LEU A 22 5.79 0.61 8.29
N THR A 23 4.74 1.44 8.28
CA THR A 23 4.87 2.81 8.80
C THR A 23 5.14 2.75 10.31
N PRO A 24 5.77 3.77 10.92
CA PRO A 24 5.99 3.80 12.38
C PRO A 24 4.69 3.65 13.18
N VAL A 25 3.57 4.14 12.66
CA VAL A 25 2.25 4.00 13.29
C VAL A 25 1.76 2.55 13.22
N ALA A 26 1.88 1.90 12.05
CA ALA A 26 1.49 0.51 11.89
C ALA A 26 2.37 -0.44 12.73
N ALA A 27 3.67 -0.18 12.80
CA ALA A 27 4.60 -0.93 13.64
C ALA A 27 4.21 -0.88 15.12
N ARG A 28 3.78 0.28 15.63
CA ARG A 28 3.27 0.41 17.01
C ARG A 28 2.01 -0.42 17.25
N TRP A 29 1.09 -0.46 16.29
CA TRP A 29 -0.14 -1.25 16.44
C TRP A 29 0.11 -2.75 16.36
N LEU A 30 1.13 -3.16 15.62
CA LEU A 30 1.51 -4.56 15.40
C LEU A 30 2.68 -4.99 16.27
N GLU A 31 3.09 -4.20 17.25
CA GLU A 31 4.24 -4.48 18.14
C GLU A 31 4.21 -5.91 18.71
N PRO A 32 3.08 -6.43 19.23
CA PRO A 32 3.02 -7.81 19.76
C PRO A 32 3.18 -8.91 18.69
N SER A 33 3.09 -8.56 17.41
CA SER A 33 3.10 -9.49 16.28
C SER A 33 4.35 -9.38 15.40
N LEU A 34 5.26 -8.43 15.68
CA LEU A 34 6.43 -8.18 14.82
C LEU A 34 7.32 -9.42 14.66
N ASP A 35 7.61 -10.13 15.76
CA ASP A 35 8.44 -11.34 15.71
C ASP A 35 7.76 -12.45 14.90
N GLY A 36 6.44 -12.64 15.09
CA GLY A 36 5.67 -13.61 14.33
C GLY A 36 5.62 -13.28 12.83
N LEU A 37 5.51 -12.00 12.49
CA LEU A 37 5.54 -11.53 11.11
C LEU A 37 6.92 -11.71 10.47
N ALA A 38 8.01 -11.47 11.22
CA ALA A 38 9.37 -11.70 10.75
C ALA A 38 9.65 -13.19 10.50
N VAL A 39 9.12 -14.07 11.35
CA VAL A 39 9.19 -15.52 11.15
C VAL A 39 8.38 -15.95 9.92
N LEU A 40 7.17 -15.40 9.76
CA LEU A 40 6.28 -15.71 8.63
C LEU A 40 6.91 -15.31 7.28
N THR A 41 7.53 -14.13 7.22
CA THR A 41 8.19 -13.65 6.00
C THR A 41 9.55 -14.30 5.77
N GLY A 42 10.21 -14.79 6.82
CA GLY A 42 11.62 -15.19 6.77
C GLY A 42 12.60 -14.01 6.70
N HIS A 43 12.09 -12.76 6.81
CA HIS A 43 12.85 -11.52 6.67
C HIS A 43 12.53 -10.55 7.82
N PRO A 44 13.48 -9.74 8.30
CA PRO A 44 13.20 -8.72 9.31
C PRO A 44 12.12 -7.74 8.86
N VAL A 45 11.13 -7.50 9.72
CA VAL A 45 10.11 -6.46 9.51
C VAL A 45 10.77 -5.09 9.72
N ARG A 46 10.66 -4.20 8.73
CA ARG A 46 11.30 -2.87 8.78
C ARG A 46 10.28 -1.76 8.93
N PHE A 47 10.58 -0.78 9.76
CA PHE A 47 9.73 0.40 9.97
C PHE A 47 10.52 1.69 10.22
N ALA A 48 11.85 1.61 10.22
CA ALA A 48 12.78 2.72 10.41
C ALA A 48 13.98 2.56 9.47
N TYR A 49 14.67 3.66 9.21
CA TYR A 49 15.93 3.63 8.48
C TYR A 49 17.04 3.04 9.35
N ASP A 50 17.94 2.32 8.71
CA ASP A 50 19.13 1.76 9.33
C ASP A 50 20.11 2.88 9.70
N ARG A 51 21.05 2.57 10.60
CA ARG A 51 22.12 3.51 10.93
C ARG A 51 23.18 3.51 9.82
N PRO A 52 23.90 4.63 9.62
CA PRO A 52 24.99 4.67 8.66
C PRO A 52 26.00 3.54 8.90
N GLY A 53 26.28 2.76 7.85
CA GLY A 53 27.23 1.64 7.89
C GLY A 53 26.61 0.27 8.23
N GLU A 54 25.33 0.20 8.56
CA GLU A 54 24.61 -1.07 8.65
C GLU A 54 24.36 -1.65 7.23
N PRO A 55 24.50 -2.97 7.05
CA PRO A 55 24.33 -3.61 5.74
C PRO A 55 22.87 -3.61 5.30
N GLU A 56 22.64 -3.60 3.98
CA GLU A 56 21.30 -3.80 3.40
C GLU A 56 20.78 -5.20 3.80
N ILE A 57 19.60 -5.23 4.44
CA ILE A 57 19.03 -6.44 5.04
C ILE A 57 18.09 -7.16 4.07
N TRP A 58 17.40 -6.43 3.19
CA TRP A 58 16.45 -7.01 2.24
C TRP A 58 17.11 -7.28 0.88
N PRO A 59 16.67 -8.32 0.17
CA PRO A 59 16.98 -8.45 -1.25
C PRO A 59 16.43 -7.27 -2.05
N ALA A 60 16.98 -7.05 -3.24
CA ALA A 60 16.41 -6.10 -4.18
C ALA A 60 14.98 -6.51 -4.54
N ALA A 61 14.04 -5.56 -4.50
CA ALA A 61 12.63 -5.84 -4.78
C ALA A 61 12.37 -5.90 -6.30
N ASP A 62 11.74 -7.00 -6.75
CA ASP A 62 11.20 -7.12 -8.11
C ASP A 62 9.90 -6.31 -8.29
N ALA A 63 9.19 -6.04 -7.19
CA ALA A 63 8.00 -5.20 -7.16
C ALA A 63 7.74 -4.63 -5.75
N VAL A 64 6.93 -3.58 -5.69
CA VAL A 64 6.43 -2.97 -4.45
C VAL A 64 4.92 -2.92 -4.46
N LEU A 65 4.30 -3.44 -3.40
CA LEU A 65 2.88 -3.25 -3.09
C LEU A 65 2.75 -2.36 -1.85
N PHE A 66 2.33 -1.10 -2.03
CA PHE A 66 1.98 -0.23 -0.92
C PHE A 66 0.48 -0.33 -0.64
N ALA A 67 0.13 -1.16 0.33
CA ALA A 67 -1.24 -1.35 0.76
C ALA A 67 -1.33 -1.68 2.26
N PRO A 68 -2.25 -1.07 3.02
CA PRO A 68 -2.99 0.14 2.66
C PRO A 68 -2.10 1.39 2.56
N MET A 69 -2.35 2.22 1.55
CA MET A 69 -1.70 3.52 1.39
C MET A 69 -2.62 4.62 1.93
N THR A 70 -2.27 5.19 3.07
CA THR A 70 -3.05 6.28 3.67
C THR A 70 -2.95 7.57 2.84
N PHE A 71 -3.86 8.53 3.06
CA PHE A 71 -3.81 9.85 2.44
C PHE A 71 -2.46 10.55 2.62
N ASN A 72 -1.87 10.46 3.82
CA ASN A 72 -0.55 11.03 4.10
C ASN A 72 0.55 10.35 3.27
N SER A 73 0.58 9.02 3.24
CA SER A 73 1.58 8.26 2.49
C SER A 73 1.48 8.53 0.98
N LEU A 74 0.25 8.57 0.44
CA LEU A 74 -0.02 8.88 -0.97
C LEU A 74 0.54 10.25 -1.36
N ASN A 75 0.19 11.28 -0.60
CA ASN A 75 0.64 12.65 -0.88
C ASN A 75 2.15 12.79 -0.72
N ALA A 76 2.73 12.18 0.32
CA ALA A 76 4.16 12.21 0.55
C ALA A 76 4.92 11.57 -0.62
N CYS A 77 4.48 10.39 -1.06
CA CYS A 77 5.08 9.70 -2.20
C CYS A 77 4.98 10.52 -3.50
N ALA A 78 3.79 11.07 -3.80
CA ALA A 78 3.58 11.92 -4.98
C ALA A 78 4.45 13.19 -4.98
N LEU A 79 4.77 13.73 -3.80
CA LEU A 79 5.61 14.91 -3.64
C LEU A 79 7.11 14.57 -3.50
N GLY A 80 7.49 13.29 -3.53
CA GLY A 80 8.88 12.86 -3.32
C GLY A 80 9.39 13.03 -1.89
N LEU A 81 8.49 13.11 -0.91
CA LEU A 81 8.84 13.22 0.51
C LEU A 81 9.10 11.84 1.12
N THR A 82 10.21 11.71 1.85
CA THR A 82 10.69 10.42 2.40
C THR A 82 10.63 10.40 3.93
N SER A 83 9.53 10.91 4.51
CA SER A 83 9.39 11.11 5.96
C SER A 83 9.31 9.83 6.80
N SER A 84 9.18 8.66 6.17
CA SER A 84 9.29 7.35 6.82
C SER A 84 9.93 6.35 5.87
N PHE A 85 10.55 5.31 6.43
CA PHE A 85 11.24 4.26 5.67
C PHE A 85 10.39 3.73 4.50
N VAL A 86 9.16 3.28 4.76
CA VAL A 86 8.31 2.69 3.70
C VAL A 86 7.89 3.68 2.61
N VAL A 87 7.72 4.96 2.94
CA VAL A 87 7.42 5.99 1.93
C VAL A 87 8.67 6.28 1.09
N GLY A 88 9.84 6.34 1.72
CA GLY A 88 11.10 6.50 1.01
C GLY A 88 11.43 5.31 0.12
N ALA A 89 11.25 4.08 0.61
CA ALA A 89 11.44 2.86 -0.18
C ALA A 89 10.52 2.83 -1.41
N ALA A 90 9.24 3.23 -1.25
CA ALA A 90 8.32 3.35 -2.37
C ALA A 90 8.75 4.45 -3.37
N ALA A 91 9.15 5.62 -2.88
CA ALA A 91 9.63 6.71 -3.74
C ALA A 91 10.90 6.32 -4.52
N GLU A 92 11.82 5.60 -3.88
CA GLU A 92 13.03 5.08 -4.51
C GLU A 92 12.72 3.99 -5.54
N ALA A 93 11.79 3.07 -5.24
CA ALA A 93 11.33 2.04 -6.17
C ALA A 93 10.78 2.66 -7.47
N ILE A 94 9.98 3.72 -7.34
CA ILE A 94 9.47 4.48 -8.49
C ILE A 94 10.64 5.05 -9.30
N GLY A 95 11.62 5.69 -8.65
CA GLY A 95 12.80 6.25 -9.32
C GLY A 95 13.68 5.21 -10.00
N LYS A 96 13.70 3.97 -9.48
CA LYS A 96 14.41 2.82 -10.06
C LYS A 96 13.63 2.13 -11.19
N GLY A 97 12.38 2.53 -11.44
CA GLY A 97 11.51 1.85 -12.40
C GLY A 97 11.04 0.47 -11.93
N VAL A 98 11.09 0.19 -10.63
CA VAL A 98 10.58 -1.05 -10.05
C VAL A 98 9.04 -1.02 -10.11
N PRO A 99 8.39 -2.07 -10.65
CA PRO A 99 6.93 -2.20 -10.65
C PRO A 99 6.32 -1.85 -9.29
N THR A 100 5.49 -0.81 -9.26
CA THR A 100 4.92 -0.29 -8.01
C THR A 100 3.40 -0.22 -8.13
N VAL A 101 2.72 -0.86 -7.18
CA VAL A 101 1.27 -0.85 -7.02
C VAL A 101 0.92 -0.15 -5.72
N ALA A 102 0.02 0.83 -5.79
CA ALA A 102 -0.48 1.55 -4.64
C ALA A 102 -1.97 1.29 -4.49
N VAL A 103 -2.41 0.99 -3.27
CA VAL A 103 -3.84 0.79 -2.96
C VAL A 103 -4.26 1.82 -1.92
N PRO A 104 -4.81 2.97 -2.34
CA PRO A 104 -5.25 4.02 -1.42
C PRO A 104 -6.37 3.53 -0.49
N CYS A 105 -6.20 3.84 0.79
CA CYS A 105 -7.19 3.56 1.82
C CYS A 105 -7.51 4.87 2.55
N VAL A 106 -8.56 5.56 2.07
CA VAL A 106 -8.93 6.91 2.53
C VAL A 106 -10.42 7.01 2.80
N ASN A 107 -10.79 7.84 3.77
CA ASN A 107 -12.19 8.20 3.99
C ASN A 107 -12.69 9.19 2.93
N ALA A 108 -14.02 9.39 2.86
CA ALA A 108 -14.64 10.29 1.88
C ALA A 108 -14.17 11.75 1.97
N ALA A 109 -13.80 12.22 3.17
CA ALA A 109 -13.32 13.60 3.35
C ALA A 109 -11.94 13.78 2.70
N TYR A 110 -11.02 12.83 2.91
CA TYR A 110 -9.71 12.81 2.26
C TYR A 110 -9.82 12.62 0.74
N ALA A 111 -10.72 11.77 0.26
CA ALA A 111 -10.98 11.59 -1.17
C ALA A 111 -11.45 12.89 -1.85
N ARG A 112 -12.22 13.74 -1.15
CA ARG A 112 -12.67 15.05 -1.66
C ARG A 112 -11.62 16.15 -1.54
N HIS A 113 -10.50 15.90 -0.86
CA HIS A 113 -9.45 16.89 -0.72
C HIS A 113 -8.76 17.11 -2.08
N PRO A 114 -8.55 18.36 -2.53
CA PRO A 114 -8.04 18.65 -3.88
C PRO A 114 -6.65 18.05 -4.16
N GLN A 115 -5.86 17.79 -3.12
CA GLN A 115 -4.57 17.12 -3.26
C GLN A 115 -4.68 15.63 -3.62
N PHE A 116 -5.78 14.96 -3.27
CA PHE A 116 -5.91 13.51 -3.44
C PHE A 116 -5.79 13.11 -4.91
N GLU A 117 -6.68 13.62 -5.76
CA GLU A 117 -6.68 13.31 -7.20
C GLU A 117 -5.38 13.74 -7.87
N ARG A 118 -4.83 14.90 -7.49
CA ARG A 118 -3.52 15.35 -7.99
C ARG A 118 -2.41 14.35 -7.67
N SER A 119 -2.37 13.83 -6.45
CA SER A 119 -1.38 12.85 -6.04
C SER A 119 -1.58 11.51 -6.74
N VAL A 120 -2.83 11.07 -6.98
CA VAL A 120 -3.13 9.90 -7.80
C VAL A 120 -2.62 10.07 -9.24
N GLU A 121 -2.93 11.20 -9.87
CA GLU A 121 -2.49 11.52 -11.24
C GLU A 121 -0.96 11.58 -11.33
N THR A 122 -0.29 12.24 -10.39
CA THR A 122 1.17 12.31 -10.34
C THR A 122 1.78 10.91 -10.25
N LEU A 123 1.31 10.05 -9.34
CA LEU A 123 1.84 8.69 -9.21
C LEU A 123 1.58 7.84 -10.46
N ARG A 124 0.38 7.95 -11.05
CA ARG A 124 0.08 7.28 -12.34
C ARG A 124 1.00 7.74 -13.45
N SER A 125 1.27 9.05 -13.55
CA SER A 125 2.21 9.61 -14.55
C SER A 125 3.65 9.14 -14.34
N ALA A 126 4.00 8.76 -13.09
CA ALA A 126 5.29 8.18 -12.72
C ALA A 126 5.33 6.64 -12.89
N GLY A 127 4.30 6.02 -13.49
CA GLY A 127 4.26 4.59 -13.77
C GLY A 127 3.72 3.71 -12.63
N VAL A 128 3.17 4.31 -11.57
CA VAL A 128 2.55 3.56 -10.46
C VAL A 128 1.14 3.11 -10.85
N SER A 129 0.83 1.83 -10.63
CA SER A 129 -0.55 1.34 -10.70
C SER A 129 -1.31 1.71 -9.42
N VAL A 130 -2.04 2.81 -9.48
CA VAL A 130 -2.89 3.25 -8.36
C VAL A 130 -4.28 2.62 -8.47
N LEU A 131 -4.58 1.66 -7.58
CA LEU A 131 -5.85 0.94 -7.50
C LEU A 131 -6.89 1.75 -6.71
N TYR A 132 -7.38 2.81 -7.34
CA TYR A 132 -8.43 3.68 -6.81
C TYR A 132 -9.31 4.19 -7.97
N GLY A 133 -10.63 4.14 -7.80
CA GLY A 133 -11.58 4.50 -8.86
C GLY A 133 -11.66 3.49 -10.02
N TYR A 134 -11.21 2.25 -9.82
CA TYR A 134 -11.40 1.16 -10.78
C TYR A 134 -12.80 0.55 -10.60
N GLU A 135 -13.66 0.79 -11.57
CA GLU A 135 -14.82 -0.05 -11.87
C GLU A 135 -14.37 -1.18 -12.80
N GLU A 136 -14.90 -2.39 -12.65
CA GLU A 136 -14.51 -3.62 -13.37
C GLU A 136 -14.69 -3.55 -14.91
N ASN A 137 -15.23 -2.46 -15.47
CA ASN A 137 -15.66 -2.38 -16.88
C ASN A 137 -15.18 -1.17 -17.70
N GLY A 138 -14.04 -0.55 -17.37
CA GLY A 138 -13.28 0.23 -18.38
C GLY A 138 -13.95 1.49 -18.94
N LEU A 139 -14.76 2.20 -18.15
CA LEU A 139 -15.18 3.57 -18.48
C LEU A 139 -14.81 4.50 -17.32
N ALA A 140 -13.93 5.45 -17.60
CA ALA A 140 -13.56 6.51 -16.67
C ALA A 140 -14.79 7.40 -16.40
N SER A 141 -15.47 7.19 -15.28
CA SER A 141 -16.33 8.20 -14.68
C SER A 141 -15.50 9.02 -13.69
N HIS A 142 -15.30 10.30 -14.00
CA HIS A 142 -14.80 11.32 -13.04
C HIS A 142 -15.81 11.63 -11.92
N GLU A 143 -16.80 10.76 -11.72
CA GLU A 143 -17.69 10.85 -10.59
C GLU A 143 -17.12 9.99 -9.46
N PRO A 144 -16.95 10.55 -8.25
CA PRO A 144 -16.67 9.71 -7.10
C PRO A 144 -17.84 8.74 -7.00
N VAL A 145 -17.56 7.43 -6.99
CA VAL A 145 -18.55 6.39 -6.69
C VAL A 145 -19.39 6.91 -5.52
N GLN A 146 -20.68 7.19 -5.80
CA GLN A 146 -21.59 7.69 -4.80
C GLN A 146 -21.72 6.60 -3.73
N GLY A 147 -20.99 6.81 -2.64
CA GLY A 147 -21.17 6.08 -1.39
C GLY A 147 -20.40 4.77 -1.27
N GLN A 148 -19.07 4.78 -1.30
CA GLN A 148 -18.25 3.84 -0.51
C GLN A 148 -16.91 4.52 -0.12
N GLY A 149 -17.00 5.57 0.70
CA GLY A 149 -15.82 6.11 1.37
C GLY A 149 -15.37 5.13 2.45
N HIS A 150 -14.41 4.26 2.13
CA HIS A 150 -13.83 3.27 3.03
C HIS A 150 -12.91 3.93 4.07
N GLY A 151 -13.52 4.66 5.01
CA GLY A 151 -12.81 5.20 6.16
C GLY A 151 -12.52 4.12 7.18
N TYR A 152 -11.33 3.51 7.14
CA TYR A 152 -10.79 2.83 8.32
C TYR A 152 -10.22 3.89 9.28
N GLY A 153 -11.11 4.41 10.10
CA GLY A 153 -10.81 5.33 11.19
C GLY A 153 -11.94 5.28 12.20
N HIS A 154 -12.01 4.22 13.01
CA HIS A 154 -12.84 4.27 14.20
C HIS A 154 -12.13 5.10 15.26
N ALA A 155 -12.50 6.39 15.34
CA ALA A 155 -12.56 7.04 16.65
C ALA A 155 -13.72 6.42 17.44
N PRO A 156 -13.61 6.23 18.77
CA PRO A 156 -14.69 5.65 19.56
C PRO A 156 -15.81 6.68 19.68
N GLY A 157 -16.91 6.43 18.96
CA GLY A 157 -18.15 7.19 19.11
C GLY A 157 -18.83 7.49 17.78
N GLN A 158 -20.04 6.95 17.66
CA GLN A 158 -21.15 7.34 16.78
C GLN A 158 -21.36 6.52 15.50
N GLY A 159 -22.59 5.99 15.39
CA GLY A 159 -23.19 5.49 14.14
C GLY A 159 -23.54 4.00 14.15
N GLN A 160 -24.62 3.61 14.82
CA GLN A 160 -25.29 2.33 14.55
C GLN A 160 -25.98 2.45 13.18
N GLY A 161 -25.56 1.66 12.18
CA GLY A 161 -26.27 1.57 10.90
C GLY A 161 -25.44 1.44 9.62
N GLN A 162 -24.12 1.31 9.67
CA GLN A 162 -23.32 1.09 8.46
C GLN A 162 -23.15 -0.40 8.18
N GLU A 163 -23.63 -0.86 7.02
CA GLU A 163 -23.41 -2.21 6.49
C GLU A 163 -21.94 -2.62 6.58
N ARG A 164 -21.69 -3.92 6.80
CA ARG A 164 -20.33 -4.47 6.91
C ARG A 164 -19.54 -4.11 5.64
N PRO A 165 -18.39 -3.42 5.76
CA PRO A 165 -17.55 -3.12 4.59
C PRO A 165 -17.13 -4.40 3.86
N GLY A 166 -17.07 -4.35 2.53
CA GLY A 166 -16.41 -5.40 1.73
C GLY A 166 -14.94 -5.57 2.13
N ALA A 167 -14.39 -6.76 1.87
CA ALA A 167 -12.99 -7.05 2.19
C ALA A 167 -12.02 -6.15 1.39
N TYR A 168 -10.89 -5.80 1.99
CA TYR A 168 -9.83 -5.05 1.31
C TYR A 168 -9.32 -5.83 0.07
N PRO A 169 -9.05 -5.18 -1.09
CA PRO A 169 -8.88 -5.87 -2.38
C PRO A 169 -7.48 -6.50 -2.55
N TRP A 170 -7.07 -7.36 -1.62
CA TRP A 170 -5.73 -7.96 -1.61
C TRP A 170 -5.45 -8.84 -2.83
N ALA A 171 -6.41 -9.69 -3.24
CA ALA A 171 -6.25 -10.56 -4.40
C ALA A 171 -6.02 -9.74 -5.69
N ALA A 172 -6.88 -8.77 -5.96
CA ALA A 172 -6.74 -7.88 -7.12
C ALA A 172 -5.40 -7.11 -7.09
N ALA A 173 -4.95 -6.68 -5.91
CA ALA A 173 -3.65 -6.01 -5.79
C ALA A 173 -2.49 -6.94 -6.15
N LEU A 174 -2.48 -8.18 -5.65
CA LEU A 174 -1.47 -9.19 -5.97
C LEU A 174 -1.49 -9.59 -7.45
N ASP A 175 -2.67 -9.70 -8.05
CA ASP A 175 -2.81 -9.98 -9.49
C ASP A 175 -2.17 -8.88 -10.35
N VAL A 176 -2.41 -7.61 -9.99
CA VAL A 176 -1.80 -6.46 -10.70
C VAL A 176 -0.28 -6.45 -10.54
N VAL A 177 0.24 -6.76 -9.35
CA VAL A 177 1.68 -6.89 -9.12
C VAL A 177 2.27 -7.97 -10.04
N GLY A 178 1.64 -9.15 -10.09
CA GLY A 178 2.05 -10.24 -10.97
C GLY A 178 2.04 -9.86 -12.45
N ALA A 179 1.00 -9.17 -12.90
CA ALA A 179 0.87 -8.70 -14.28
C ALA A 179 1.98 -7.70 -14.67
N GLN A 180 2.29 -6.71 -13.81
CA GLN A 180 3.36 -5.74 -14.09
C GLN A 180 4.73 -6.40 -14.20
N VAL A 181 5.02 -7.32 -13.28
CA VAL A 181 6.31 -8.04 -13.26
C VAL A 181 6.45 -9.00 -14.46
N ALA A 182 5.35 -9.59 -14.93
CA ALA A 182 5.35 -10.36 -16.17
C ALA A 182 5.63 -9.48 -17.41
N ALA A 183 5.03 -8.29 -17.48
CA ALA A 183 5.19 -7.36 -18.60
C ALA A 183 6.58 -6.70 -18.68
N GLY A 184 7.27 -6.54 -17.54
CA GLY A 184 8.63 -5.97 -17.52
C GLY A 184 9.74 -6.94 -17.96
N ARG A 185 9.44 -8.24 -18.08
CA ARG A 185 10.40 -9.29 -18.48
C ARG A 185 10.33 -9.68 -19.97
N SER A 186 9.35 -9.17 -20.71
CA SER A 186 9.14 -9.39 -22.15
C SER A 186 9.82 -8.31 -22.99
#